data_AF-A0A9K3EIK7-F1
#
_entry.id   AF-A0A9K3EIK7-F1
#
_cell.length_a   1.000
_cell.length_b   1.000
_cell.length_c   1.000
_cell.angle_alpha   90.00
_cell.angle_beta   90.00
_cell.angle_gamma   90.00
#
_symmetry.space_group_name_H-M   'P 1'
#
loop_
_entity.id
_entity.type
_entity.pdbx_description
1 polymer ?
#
loop_
_entity_poly.entity_id
_entity_poly.type
_entity_poly.pdbx_seq_one_letter_code
_entity_poly.pdbx_strand_id
1 'polypeptide(L)' 'MILLATSFTLSCHTVAFDKTRTLRTGEFMCKAIEPIHGHEATASCCVTTCEKEALAVASAMEKGTTHPIGRVICDL' A
#
# COMPACT_ATOMS: atom_id res chain seq x y z
N MET A 1 -9.34 -21.07 -8.74
CA MET A 1 -9.59 -22.37 -8.08
C MET A 1 -10.52 -22.09 -6.91
N ILE A 2 -11.78 -22.52 -7.03
CA ILE A 2 -12.91 -22.17 -6.15
C ILE A 2 -12.95 -23.16 -4.98
N LEU A 3 -13.43 -22.74 -3.81
CA LEU A 3 -14.32 -23.62 -3.04
C LEU A 3 -15.58 -22.87 -2.58
N LEU A 4 -16.71 -23.24 -3.19
CA LEU A 4 -18.07 -23.05 -2.69
C LEU A 4 -18.25 -24.04 -1.53
N ALA A 5 -18.62 -23.55 -0.36
CA ALA A 5 -19.00 -24.41 0.76
C ALA A 5 -20.30 -23.90 1.37
N THR A 6 -21.43 -24.25 0.74
CA THR A 6 -22.75 -24.16 1.38
C THR A 6 -23.36 -25.53 1.68
N SER A 7 -22.62 -26.64 1.57
CA SER A 7 -23.17 -27.99 1.91
C SER A 7 -22.22 -29.01 2.57
N PHE A 8 -21.06 -28.62 3.12
CA PHE A 8 -20.09 -29.62 3.66
C PHE A 8 -19.29 -29.12 4.89
N THR A 9 -19.96 -28.69 5.96
CA THR A 9 -19.32 -27.96 7.08
C THR A 9 -19.09 -28.75 8.37
N LEU A 10 -19.09 -30.10 8.35
CA LEU A 10 -18.89 -30.91 9.57
C LEU A 10 -17.69 -31.87 9.57
N SER A 11 -16.96 -32.07 8.47
CA SER A 11 -15.80 -32.98 8.42
C SER A 11 -14.47 -32.32 8.02
N CYS A 12 -14.47 -31.04 7.62
CA CYS A 12 -13.25 -30.32 7.26
C CYS A 12 -12.53 -29.82 8.52
N HIS A 13 -11.43 -30.47 8.89
CA HIS A 13 -10.61 -30.11 10.06
C HIS A 13 -9.49 -29.11 9.74
N THR A 14 -9.31 -28.76 8.46
CA THR A 14 -8.24 -27.86 8.01
C THR A 14 -8.73 -27.04 6.83
N VAL A 15 -8.47 -25.73 6.87
CA VAL A 15 -8.78 -24.78 5.79
C VAL A 15 -7.50 -24.10 5.36
N ALA A 16 -7.19 -24.19 4.07
CA ALA A 16 -6.06 -23.48 3.47
C ALA A 16 -6.56 -22.15 2.88
N PHE A 17 -6.05 -21.04 3.40
CA PHE A 17 -6.33 -19.71 2.87
C PHE A 17 -5.21 -19.27 1.93
N ASP A 18 -5.58 -18.84 0.73
CA ASP A 18 -4.66 -18.04 -0.08
C ASP A 18 -4.45 -16.66 0.56
N LYS A 19 -3.32 -16.02 0.30
CA LYS A 19 -3.02 -14.72 0.92
C LYS A 19 -3.68 -13.56 0.16
N THR A 20 -3.54 -13.51 -1.16
CA THR A 20 -3.83 -12.32 -1.96
C THR A 20 -5.26 -12.42 -2.48
N ARG A 21 -6.08 -11.39 -2.23
CA ARG A 21 -7.53 -11.41 -2.53
C ARG A 21 -8.34 -12.43 -1.71
N THR A 22 -7.74 -13.05 -0.69
CA THR A 22 -8.44 -13.91 0.27
C THR A 22 -8.23 -13.42 1.70
N LEU A 23 -6.98 -13.37 2.20
CA LEU A 23 -6.68 -12.76 3.51
C LEU A 23 -6.41 -11.25 3.42
N ARG A 24 -6.17 -10.73 2.22
CA ARG A 24 -5.90 -9.30 1.94
C ARG A 24 -6.73 -8.85 0.74
N THR A 25 -7.00 -7.55 0.63
CA THR A 25 -7.73 -6.96 -0.51
C THR A 25 -7.08 -7.27 -1.86
N GLY A 26 -5.75 -7.48 -1.87
CA GLY A 26 -4.97 -7.67 -3.09
C GLY A 26 -4.63 -6.36 -3.80
N GLU A 27 -4.94 -5.23 -3.16
CA GLU A 27 -4.56 -3.89 -3.58
C GLU A 27 -3.35 -3.42 -2.77
N PHE A 28 -2.56 -2.54 -3.38
CA PHE A 28 -1.48 -1.86 -2.68
C PHE A 28 -2.03 -0.60 -1.99
N MET A 29 -1.47 -0.23 -0.84
CA MET A 29 -1.81 0.99 -0.11
C MET A 29 -0.53 1.57 0.47
N CYS A 30 -0.38 2.89 0.39
CA CYS A 30 0.67 3.58 1.14
C CYS A 30 0.25 3.66 2.61
N LYS A 31 1.13 3.20 3.51
CA LYS A 31 0.84 3.19 4.96
C LYS A 31 1.43 4.38 5.70
N ALA A 32 2.59 4.85 5.26
CA ALA A 32 3.30 5.95 5.86
C ALA A 32 4.27 6.53 4.83
N ILE A 33 4.51 7.84 4.92
CA ILE A 33 5.61 8.53 4.26
C ILE A 33 6.58 8.90 5.38
N GLU A 34 7.75 8.28 5.38
CA GLU A 34 8.76 8.52 6.42
C GLU A 34 9.81 9.51 5.91
N PRO A 35 10.16 10.54 6.70
CA PRO A 35 11.24 11.44 6.35
C PRO A 35 12.58 10.70 6.43
N ILE A 36 13.58 11.23 5.73
CA ILE A 36 14.94 10.69 5.77
C ILE A 36 15.46 10.81 7.21
N HIS A 37 16.17 9.79 7.68
CA HIS A 37 16.78 9.82 9.02
C HIS A 37 17.61 11.09 9.24
N GLY A 38 17.37 11.80 10.33
CA GLY A 38 18.01 13.07 10.66
C GLY A 38 17.31 14.32 10.10
N HIS A 39 16.19 14.15 9.39
CA HIS A 39 15.32 15.25 9.00
C HIS A 39 14.40 15.63 10.17
N GLU A 40 14.78 16.68 10.89
CA GLU A 40 13.95 17.30 11.92
C GLU A 40 13.16 18.47 11.29
N ALA A 41 11.84 18.49 11.46
CA ALA A 41 10.95 19.55 10.92
C ALA A 41 11.23 20.96 11.49
N THR A 42 12.17 21.08 12.42
CA THR A 42 12.63 22.30 13.07
C THR A 42 13.95 22.82 12.48
N ALA A 43 14.64 22.03 11.66
CA ALA A 43 15.84 22.47 10.97
C ALA A 43 15.45 23.40 9.80
N SER A 44 16.29 24.41 9.53
CA SER A 44 16.09 25.45 8.50
C SER A 44 15.91 24.92 7.06
N CYS A 45 15.99 23.61 6.85
CA CYS A 45 15.91 22.96 5.55
C CYS A 45 14.46 22.81 5.05
N CYS A 46 13.46 22.81 5.93
CA CYS A 46 12.13 22.30 5.56
C CYS A 46 10.99 23.19 6.06
N VAL A 47 10.09 23.54 5.14
CA VAL A 47 8.77 24.08 5.46
C VAL A 47 7.96 22.95 6.12
N THR A 48 6.98 23.28 6.97
CA THR A 48 6.08 22.31 7.65
C THR A 48 5.27 21.39 6.71
N THR A 49 5.48 21.51 5.39
CA THR A 49 4.80 20.78 4.31
C THR A 49 5.72 19.86 3.50
N CYS A 50 6.95 19.59 3.96
CA CYS A 50 7.94 18.79 3.23
C CYS A 50 7.44 17.39 2.79
N GLU A 51 6.53 16.77 3.56
CA GLU A 51 5.88 15.51 3.19
C GLU A 51 5.05 15.64 1.90
N LYS A 52 4.29 16.74 1.78
CA LYS A 52 3.45 17.01 0.60
C LYS A 52 4.30 17.28 -0.64
N GLU A 53 5.43 17.96 -0.46
CA GLU A 53 6.37 18.21 -1.56
C GLU A 53 7.04 16.92 -2.01
N ALA A 54 7.51 16.10 -1.06
CA ALA A 54 8.09 14.80 -1.36
C ALA A 54 7.08 13.91 -2.10
N LEU A 55 5.82 13.91 -1.66
CA LEU A 55 4.75 13.19 -2.34
C LEU A 55 4.53 13.73 -3.76
N ALA A 56 4.40 15.05 -3.94
CA ALA A 56 4.21 15.65 -5.25
C ALA A 56 5.33 15.32 -6.24
N VAL A 57 6.59 15.30 -5.77
CA VAL A 57 7.74 14.87 -6.57
C VAL A 57 7.62 13.39 -6.92
N ALA A 58 7.32 12.53 -5.95
CA ALA A 58 7.17 11.10 -6.18
C ALA A 58 6.03 10.78 -7.18
N SER A 59 4.87 11.42 -7.03
CA SER A 59 3.73 11.25 -7.94
C SER A 59 4.04 11.76 -9.35
N ALA A 60 4.85 12.82 -9.49
CA ALA A 60 5.30 13.32 -10.79
C ALA A 60 6.27 12.34 -11.47
N MET A 61 7.16 11.70 -10.71
CA MET A 61 8.09 10.68 -11.22
C MET A 61 7.38 9.40 -11.67
N GLU A 62 6.33 9.01 -10.95
CA GLU A 62 5.55 7.81 -11.25
C GLU A 62 4.42 8.05 -12.26
N LYS A 63 4.26 9.28 -12.77
CA LYS A 63 3.19 9.63 -13.69
C LYS A 63 3.24 8.76 -14.96
N GLY A 64 2.17 8.01 -15.20
CA GLY A 64 2.04 7.11 -16.36
C GLY A 64 2.62 5.70 -16.14
N THR A 65 3.10 5.39 -14.93
CA THR A 65 3.53 4.04 -14.56
C THR A 65 2.39 3.04 -14.62
N THR A 66 2.69 1.81 -15.03
CA THR A 66 1.77 0.67 -14.93
C THR A 66 2.02 -0.17 -13.69
N HIS A 67 3.11 0.11 -12.96
CA HIS A 67 3.48 -0.63 -11.77
C HIS A 67 2.47 -0.34 -10.63
N PRO A 68 1.85 -1.35 -10.00
CA PRO A 68 0.81 -1.13 -8.97
C PRO A 68 1.28 -0.27 -7.79
N ILE A 69 2.56 -0.31 -7.45
CA ILE A 69 3.15 0.55 -6.40
C ILE A 69 3.17 2.01 -6.82
N GLY A 70 3.69 2.32 -8.00
CA GLY A 70 3.76 3.70 -8.49
C GLY A 70 2.37 4.28 -8.74
N ARG A 71 1.40 3.46 -9.16
CA ARG A 71 0.00 3.90 -9.28
C ARG A 71 -0.56 4.39 -7.94
N VAL A 72 -0.32 3.65 -6.85
CA VAL A 72 -0.75 4.09 -5.51
C VAL A 72 -0.11 5.41 -5.12
N ILE A 73 1.15 5.66 -5.50
CA ILE A 73 1.82 6.94 -5.23
C ILE A 73 1.14 8.10 -6.00
N CYS A 74 0.68 7.86 -7.22
CA CYS A 74 -0.07 8.86 -7.99
C CYS A 74 -1.49 9.11 -7.46
N ASP A 75 -2.08 8.13 -6.76
CA ASP A 75 -3.46 8.18 -6.23
C ASP A 75 -3.55 8.75 -4.80
N LEU A 76 -2.42 9.06 -4.16
CA LEU A 76 -2.33 9.72 -2.85
C LEU A 76 -2.56 11.24 -2.93
#